data_AF-A0A7Y3HD32-F1
#
_entry.id   AF-A0A7Y3HD32-F1
#
_cell.length_a   1.000
_cell.length_b   1.000
_cell.length_c   1.000
_cell.angle_alpha   90.00
_cell.angle_beta   90.00
_cell.angle_gamma   90.00
#
_symmetry.space_group_name_H-M   'P 1'
#
loop_
_entity.id
_entity.type
_entity.pdbx_description
1 polymer ?
#
loop_
_entity_poly.entity_id
_entity_poly.type
_entity_poly.pdbx_seq_one_letter_code
_entity_poly.pdbx_strand_id
1 'polypeptide(L)' 'VAAQWRTAPEDTVMFEIAADSFCHQMVRSIVALSVEIGRGNGEPDDVPAILDEEDRNAARGAAPARGLFLWRVDY' A
#
# COMPACT_ATOMS: atom_id res chain seq x y z
N VAL A 1 -6.27 -5.08 -13.30
CA VAL A 1 -5.44 -4.46 -12.24
C VAL A 1 -6.17 -3.25 -11.68
N ALA A 2 -6.42 -3.21 -10.38
CA ALA A 2 -7.11 -2.10 -9.72
C ALA A 2 -6.59 -1.93 -8.29
N ALA A 3 -6.55 -0.69 -7.79
CA ALA A 3 -6.19 -0.37 -6.41
C ALA A 3 -7.07 0.78 -5.91
N GLN A 4 -7.65 0.66 -4.72
CA GLN A 4 -8.52 1.71 -4.16
C GLN A 4 -8.59 1.66 -2.63
N TRP A 5 -8.79 2.83 -2.03
CA TRP A 5 -9.16 2.99 -0.63
C TRP A 5 -10.68 3.08 -0.49
N ARG A 6 -11.24 2.39 0.50
CA ARG A 6 -12.67 2.43 0.84
C ARG A 6 -12.83 2.72 2.33
N THR A 7 -13.85 3.51 2.67
CA THR A 7 -14.33 3.59 4.05
C THR A 7 -15.09 2.31 4.37
N ALA A 8 -14.80 1.73 5.53
CA ALA A 8 -15.47 0.55 6.07
C ALA A 8 -16.15 0.91 7.40
N PRO A 9 -17.02 0.04 7.96
CA PRO A 9 -17.67 0.29 9.24
C PRO A 9 -16.65 0.57 10.37
N GLU A 10 -17.14 1.11 11.49
CA GLU A 10 -16.33 1.31 12.71
C GLU A 10 -15.13 2.27 12.52
N ASP A 11 -15.30 3.32 11.70
CA ASP A 11 -14.25 4.31 11.40
C ASP A 11 -12.96 3.69 10.84
N THR A 12 -13.10 2.58 10.12
CA THR A 12 -11.97 1.90 9.48
C THR A 12 -11.83 2.27 8.01
N VAL A 13 -10.62 2.10 7.49
CA VAL A 13 -10.31 2.21 6.06
C VAL A 13 -9.76 0.89 5.56
N MET A 14 -10.19 0.49 4.37
CA MET A 14 -9.77 -0.74 3.72
C MET A 14 -9.08 -0.40 2.40
N PHE A 15 -7.88 -0.96 2.20
CA PHE A 15 -7.17 -0.89 0.93
C PHE A 15 -7.36 -2.20 0.16
N GLU A 16 -7.97 -2.11 -1.02
CA GLU A 16 -8.14 -3.23 -1.92
C GLU A 16 -7.18 -3.08 -3.09
N ILE A 17 -6.45 -4.16 -3.42
CA ILE A 17 -5.57 -4.20 -4.59
C ILE A 17 -5.68 -5.55 -5.30
N ALA A 18 -5.72 -5.51 -6.63
CA ALA A 18 -5.76 -6.68 -7.50
C ALA A 18 -4.74 -6.55 -8.62
N ALA A 19 -3.90 -7.58 -8.79
CA ALA A 19 -2.86 -7.67 -9.82
C ALA A 19 -2.58 -9.15 -10.15
N ASP A 20 -1.93 -9.41 -11.29
CA ASP A 20 -1.58 -10.77 -11.73
C ASP A 20 -0.53 -11.42 -10.82
N SER A 21 0.36 -10.60 -10.24
CA SER A 21 1.35 -11.04 -9.26
C SER A 21 1.77 -9.86 -8.37
N PHE A 22 2.33 -10.19 -7.21
CA PHE A 22 2.86 -9.22 -6.26
C PHE A 22 4.28 -9.62 -5.84
N CYS A 23 5.20 -8.65 -5.76
CA CYS A 23 6.52 -8.89 -5.19
C CYS A 23 6.45 -9.11 -3.68
N HIS A 24 7.49 -9.74 -3.11
CA HIS A 24 7.60 -9.91 -1.66
C HIS A 24 7.50 -8.55 -0.95
N GLN A 25 6.54 -8.45 -0.01
CA GLN A 25 6.18 -7.26 0.77
C GLN A 25 5.49 -6.11 0.01
N MET A 26 5.26 -6.21 -1.31
CA MET A 26 4.76 -5.11 -2.14
C MET A 26 3.51 -4.43 -1.57
N VAL A 27 2.46 -5.20 -1.27
CA VAL A 27 1.19 -4.65 -0.75
C VAL A 27 1.40 -3.94 0.59
N ARG A 28 2.22 -4.51 1.48
CA ARG A 28 2.48 -3.94 2.80
C ARG A 28 3.32 -2.66 2.72
N SER A 29 4.23 -2.55 1.76
CA SER A 29 5.01 -1.34 1.52
C SER A 29 4.14 -0.22 0.95
N ILE A 30 3.26 -0.52 -0.01
CA ILE A 30 2.30 0.46 -0.57
C ILE A 30 1.40 1.03 0.52
N VAL A 31 0.86 0.16 1.37
CA VAL A 31 0.01 0.57 2.50
C VAL A 31 0.78 1.41 3.51
N ALA A 32 2.03 1.04 3.84
CA ALA A 32 2.86 1.82 4.77
C ALA A 32 3.09 3.25 4.26
N LEU A 33 3.51 3.38 3.00
CA LEU A 33 3.75 4.69 2.39
C LEU A 33 2.47 5.55 2.36
N SER A 34 1.35 4.95 1.95
CA SER A 34 0.04 5.63 1.90
C SER A 34 -0.39 6.15 3.28
N VAL A 35 -0.19 5.35 4.33
CA VAL A 35 -0.53 5.72 5.72
C VAL A 35 0.37 6.85 6.21
N GLU A 36 1.66 6.84 5.90
CA GLU A 36 2.57 7.92 6.29
C GLU A 36 2.23 9.25 5.60
N ILE A 37 1.91 9.23 4.30
CA ILE A 37 1.40 10.40 3.58
C ILE A 37 0.08 10.88 4.21
N GLY A 38 -0.85 9.98 4.51
CA GLY A 38 -2.11 10.31 5.18
C GLY A 38 -1.95 10.88 6.60
N ARG A 39 -0.80 10.64 7.24
CA ARG A 39 -0.42 11.23 8.55
C ARG A 39 0.33 12.55 8.43
N GLY A 40 0.66 13.00 7.22
CA GLY A 40 1.44 14.21 6.96
C GLY A 40 2.96 14.01 7.03
N ASN A 41 3.45 12.77 7.02
CA ASN A 41 4.88 12.45 7.06
C ASN A 41 5.52 12.31 5.66
N GLY A 42 4.94 12.98 4.67
CA GLY A 42 5.34 12.98 3.26
C GLY A 42 4.21 13.55 2.40
N GLU A 43 4.50 13.83 1.14
CA GLU A 43 3.53 14.34 0.18
C GLU A 43 3.17 13.26 -0.86
N PRO A 44 1.94 13.23 -1.40
CA PRO A 44 1.60 12.33 -2.50
C PRO A 44 2.53 12.47 -3.71
N ASP A 45 3.07 13.67 -3.93
CA ASP A 45 3.97 13.98 -5.03
C ASP A 45 5.39 13.42 -4.84
N ASP A 46 5.72 12.90 -3.65
CA ASP A 46 6.98 12.18 -3.40
C ASP A 46 6.98 10.77 -4.01
N VAL A 47 5.80 10.20 -4.26
CA VAL A 47 5.66 8.79 -4.69
C VAL A 47 6.40 8.50 -6.01
N PRO A 48 6.31 9.33 -7.07
CA PRO A 48 7.09 9.13 -8.30
C PRO A 48 8.60 9.12 -8.04
N ALA A 49 9.11 10.04 -7.22
CA ALA A 49 10.54 10.09 -6.90
C ALA A 49 11.00 8.82 -6.17
N ILE A 50 10.21 8.32 -5.21
CA ILE A 50 10.50 7.06 -4.50
C ILE A 50 10.53 5.86 -5.45
N LEU A 51 9.66 5.86 -6.47
CA LEU A 51 9.65 4.80 -7.48
C LEU A 51 10.85 4.89 -8.42
N ASP A 52 11.23 6.10 -8.83
CA ASP A 52 12.37 6.37 -9.71
C ASP A 52 13.72 6.04 -9.06
N GLU A 53 13.82 6.09 -7.73
CA GLU A 53 15.03 5.71 -6.99
C GLU A 53 15.36 4.21 -7.07
N GLU A 54 14.39 3.35 -7.41
CA GLU A 54 14.51 1.89 -7.46
C GLU A 54 15.10 1.24 -6.18
N ASP A 55 15.19 1.98 -5.07
CA ASP A 55 15.71 1.53 -3.79
C ASP A 55 14.56 1.23 -2.81
N ARG A 56 14.52 -0.01 -2.31
CA ARG A 56 13.52 -0.40 -1.31
C ARG A 56 13.67 0.36 0.01
N ASN A 57 14.85 0.87 0.32
CA ASN A 57 15.08 1.64 1.54
C ASN A 57 14.47 3.05 1.44
N ALA A 58 14.18 3.53 0.23
CA ALA A 58 13.44 4.78 0.02
C ALA A 58 11.98 4.66 0.49
N ALA A 59 11.41 3.45 0.45
CA ALA A 59 10.10 3.16 1.02
C ALA A 59 10.19 3.00 2.54
N ARG A 60 9.25 3.63 3.28
CA ARG A 60 9.24 3.71 4.76
C ARG A 60 8.88 2.41 5.51
N GLY A 61 9.39 1.28 5.05
CA GLY A 61 9.16 -0.05 5.64
C GLY A 61 7.86 -0.71 5.17
N ALA A 62 7.31 -1.61 5.99
CA ALA A 62 6.14 -2.40 5.66
C ALA A 62 5.09 -2.35 6.79
N ALA A 63 3.83 -2.14 6.42
CA ALA A 63 2.70 -2.11 7.36
C ALA A 63 2.59 -3.45 8.12
N PRO A 64 2.02 -3.52 9.34
CA PRO A 64 1.89 -4.79 10.07
C PRO A 64 1.14 -5.89 9.28
N ALA A 65 1.60 -7.14 9.38
CA ALA A 65 1.03 -8.26 8.61
C ALA A 65 -0.43 -8.60 8.99
N ARG A 66 -0.82 -8.36 10.25
CA ARG A 66 -2.14 -8.72 10.79
C ARG A 66 -3.35 -8.08 10.07
N GLY A 67 -3.13 -7.04 9.27
CA GLY A 67 -4.20 -6.36 8.51
C GLY A 67 -4.30 -6.81 7.06
N LEU A 68 -3.41 -7.68 6.57
CA LEU A 68 -3.40 -8.15 5.20
C LEU A 68 -4.07 -9.52 5.09
N PHE A 69 -5.01 -9.66 4.16
CA PHE A 69 -5.68 -10.92 3.85
C PHE A 69 -5.88 -11.07 2.34
N LEU A 70 -5.85 -12.32 1.86
CA LEU A 70 -6.19 -12.66 0.48
C LEU A 70 -7.71 -12.77 0.37
N TRP A 71 -8.33 -11.95 -0.48
CA TRP A 71 -9.79 -11.89 -0.61
C TRP A 71 -10.35 -12.73 -1.76
N ARG A 72 -9.70 -12.69 -2.93
CA ARG A 72 -10.19 -13.35 -4.15
C ARG A 72 -9.01 -13.77 -5.04
N VAL A 73 -9.17 -14.88 -5.74
CA VAL A 73 -8.33 -15.32 -6.85
C VAL A 73 -9.24 -15.58 -8.04
N ASP A 74 -8.95 -14.94 -9.17
CA ASP A 74 -9.65 -15.16 -10.43
C ASP A 74 -8.88 -16.22 -11.26
N TYR A 75 -9.61 -17.05 -12.02
CA TYR A 75 -9.08 -18.17 -12.81
C TYR A 75 -9.43 -18.04 -14.29
#